data_AF-A0A381FLJ0-F1
#
_entry.id   AF-A0A381FLJ0-F1
#
_cell.length_a   1.000
_cell.length_b   1.000
_cell.length_c   1.000
_cell.angle_alpha   90.00
_cell.angle_beta   90.00
_cell.angle_gamma   90.00
#
_symmetry.space_group_name_H-M   'P 1'
#
loop_
_entity.id
_entity.type
_entity.pdbx_description
1 polymer ?
#
loop_
_entity_poly.entity_id
_entity_poly.type
_entity_poly.pdbx_seq_one_letter_code
_entity_poly.pdbx_strand_id
1 'polypeptide(L)' 'MKIKDHFLSQEIFEIQETETKGVFKTSPIPFNISKYYESEDYISHHQDSGSLKEKLYKFLQSFNLQYKKNNSFR' A
#
# COMPACT_ATOMS: atom_id res chain seq x y z
N MET A 1 15.65 8.62 17.02
CA MET A 1 15.76 9.39 15.76
C MET A 1 14.37 9.89 15.42
N LYS A 2 14.23 11.19 15.14
CA LYS A 2 12.95 11.78 14.74
C LYS A 2 12.75 11.61 13.24
N ILE A 3 11.59 11.09 12.85
CA ILE A 3 11.22 10.74 11.47
C ILE A 3 9.98 11.56 11.11
N LYS A 4 9.89 12.03 9.87
CA LYS A 4 8.71 12.71 9.36
C LYS A 4 7.89 11.74 8.49
N ASP A 5 6.58 11.69 8.72
CA ASP A 5 5.66 11.06 7.78
C ASP A 5 5.55 11.93 6.52
N HIS A 6 5.96 11.42 5.36
CA HIS A 6 5.85 12.16 4.09
C HIS A 6 4.59 11.82 3.29
N PHE A 7 3.80 10.84 3.74
CA PHE A 7 2.65 10.36 3.01
C PHE A 7 1.40 11.18 3.32
N LEU A 8 0.93 11.20 4.57
CA LEU A 8 -0.38 11.79 4.90
C LEU A 8 -0.35 12.81 6.04
N SER A 9 0.07 12.41 7.23
CA SER A 9 -0.06 13.24 8.43
C SER A 9 0.92 14.41 8.47
N GLN A 10 2.08 14.28 7.82
CA GLN A 10 3.22 15.21 7.93
C GLN A 10 3.78 15.36 9.36
N GLU A 11 3.33 14.51 10.29
CA GLU A 11 3.74 14.53 11.68
C GLU A 11 5.14 13.95 11.87
N ILE A 12 5.79 14.36 12.96
CA ILE A 12 7.09 13.82 13.38
C ILE A 12 6.85 12.77 14.45
N PHE A 13 7.40 11.57 14.25
CA PHE A 13 7.34 10.46 15.19
C PHE A 13 8.70 9.81 15.38
N GLU A 14 8.79 8.94 16.38
CA GLU A 14 9.96 8.12 16.64
C GLU A 14 9.59 6.64 16.56
N ILE A 15 10.57 5.79 16.26
CA ILE A 15 10.46 4.33 16.41
C ILE A 15 11.19 3.95 17.70
N GLN A 16 10.47 3.27 18.59
CA GLN A 16 10.96 2.86 19.91
C GLN A 16 10.72 1.35 20.09
N GLU A 17 11.69 0.65 20.66
CA GLU A 17 11.53 -0.77 21.01
C GLU A 17 10.48 -0.90 22.12
N THR A 18 9.66 -1.94 22.04
CA THR A 18 8.68 -2.26 23.08
C THR A 18 9.33 -3.11 24.17
N GLU A 19 8.55 -3.45 25.20
CA GLU A 19 8.98 -4.42 26.22
C GLU A 19 9.27 -5.81 25.62
N THR A 20 8.65 -6.14 24.49
CA THR A 20 8.97 -7.35 23.73
C THR A 20 10.17 -7.08 22.83
N LYS A 21 11.29 -7.74 23.15
CA LYS A 21 12.55 -7.61 22.41
C LYS A 21 12.36 -7.87 20.91
N GLY A 22 12.89 -6.98 20.09
CA GLY A 22 12.79 -7.04 18.63
C GLY A 22 11.47 -6.53 18.05
N VAL A 23 10.52 -6.12 18.90
CA VAL A 23 9.25 -5.52 18.46
C VAL A 23 9.32 -4.01 18.69
N PHE A 24 8.98 -3.23 17.66
CA PHE A 24 9.07 -1.77 17.67
C PHE A 24 7.71 -1.13 17.44
N LYS A 25 7.51 0.06 18.01
CA LYS A 25 6.29 0.87 17.84
C LYS A 25 6.62 2.33 17.53
N THR A 26 5.65 3.04 16.97
CA THR A 26 5.72 4.48 16.81
C THR A 26 5.45 5.19 18.13
N SER A 27 6.08 6.35 18.32
CA SER A 27 5.86 7.26 19.44
C SER A 27 5.78 8.69 18.92
N PRO A 28 4.63 9.38 19.01
CA PRO A 28 3.37 8.88 19.58
C PRO A 28 2.72 7.78 18.72
N ILE A 29 1.80 7.02 19.34
CA ILE A 29 0.95 6.06 18.61
C ILE A 29 -0.12 6.85 17.86
N PRO A 30 -0.29 6.65 16.54
CA PRO A 30 -1.28 7.37 15.76
C PRO A 30 -2.71 6.97 16.16
N PHE A 31 -3.60 7.95 16.33
CA PHE A 31 -4.98 7.72 16.74
C PHE A 31 -5.91 7.36 15.57
N ASN A 32 -5.69 7.96 14.39
CA ASN A 32 -6.59 7.82 13.25
C ASN A 32 -5.89 7.22 12.03
N ILE A 33 -5.68 5.91 12.07
CA ILE A 33 -5.08 5.15 10.97
C ILE A 33 -6.03 4.99 9.77
N SER A 34 -7.34 5.10 9.96
CA SER A 34 -8.34 4.90 8.90
C SER A 34 -8.13 5.84 7.72
N LYS A 35 -7.70 7.09 7.99
CA LYS A 35 -7.37 8.07 6.95
C LYS A 35 -6.31 7.61 5.96
N TYR A 36 -5.39 6.73 6.37
CA TYR A 36 -4.37 6.18 5.47
C TYR A 36 -4.96 5.20 4.46
N TYR A 37 -6.01 4.47 4.85
CA TYR A 37 -6.71 3.52 3.98
C TYR A 37 -7.70 4.21 3.03
N GLU A 38 -8.22 5.37 3.42
CA GLU A 38 -9.13 6.20 2.63
C GLU A 38 -8.41 7.11 1.62
N SER A 39 -7.09 7.29 1.78
CA SER A 39 -6.30 8.19 0.94
C SER A 39 -6.29 7.75 -0.52
N GLU A 40 -6.56 8.67 -1.45
CA GLU A 40 -6.51 8.40 -2.89
C GLU A 40 -5.12 7.95 -3.37
N ASP A 41 -4.08 8.46 -2.72
CA ASP A 41 -2.69 8.06 -2.98
C ASP A 41 -2.32 6.68 -2.39
N TYR A 42 -3.24 6.02 -1.66
CA TYR A 42 -3.04 4.68 -1.11
C TYR A 42 -3.30 3.60 -2.18
N ILE A 43 -2.27 3.35 -2.98
CA ILE A 43 -2.27 2.49 -4.17
C ILE A 43 -2.65 1.02 -3.94
N SER A 44 -2.68 0.51 -2.70
CA SER A 44 -2.97 -0.91 -2.45
C SER A 44 -4.46 -1.25 -2.36
N HIS A 45 -5.33 -0.28 -2.05
CA HIS A 45 -6.79 -0.43 -2.09
C HIS A 45 -7.46 0.24 -3.28
N HIS A 46 -6.70 0.94 -4.12
CA HIS A 46 -7.20 1.52 -5.36
C HIS A 46 -7.37 0.45 -6.45
N GLN A 47 -8.43 -0.34 -6.33
CA GLN A 47 -9.14 -0.80 -7.52
C GLN A 47 -10.05 0.36 -7.92
N ASP A 48 -9.87 0.88 -9.13
CA ASP A 48 -10.71 1.91 -9.76
C ASP A 48 -10.36 3.37 -9.46
N SER A 49 -9.24 3.82 -10.02
CA SER A 49 -9.08 5.23 -10.41
C SER A 49 -9.60 5.51 -11.83
N GLY A 50 -10.10 4.50 -12.55
CA GLY A 50 -10.66 4.64 -13.89
C GLY A 50 -9.65 5.13 -14.95
N SER A 51 -8.38 5.24 -14.58
CA SER A 51 -7.31 5.78 -15.41
C SER A 51 -7.05 4.92 -16.65
N LEU A 52 -6.69 5.56 -17.77
CA LEU A 52 -6.28 4.88 -19.00
C LEU A 52 -5.14 3.87 -18.75
N LYS A 53 -4.25 4.16 -17.80
CA LYS A 53 -3.15 3.28 -17.40
C LYS A 53 -3.65 2.01 -16.72
N GLU A 54 -4.68 2.12 -15.88
CA GLU A 54 -5.28 0.98 -15.18
C GLU A 54 -6.01 0.06 -16.15
N LYS A 55 -6.74 0.64 -17.12
CA LYS A 55 -7.38 -0.15 -18.20
C LYS A 55 -6.35 -0.89 -19.03
N LEU A 56 -5.24 -0.25 -19.38
CA LEU A 56 -4.14 -0.88 -20.11
C LEU A 56 -3.48 -2.01 -19.27
N TYR A 57 -3.26 -1.77 -17.98
CA TYR A 57 -2.71 -2.78 -17.07
C TYR A 57 -3.63 -4.01 -16.94
N LYS A 58 -4.92 -3.79 -16.66
CA LYS A 58 -5.92 -4.87 -16.56
C LYS A 58 -6.05 -5.64 -17.88
N PHE A 59 -5.90 -4.97 -19.03
CA PHE A 59 -5.85 -5.61 -20.35
C PHE A 59 -4.61 -6.50 -20.54
N LEU A 60 -3.40 -6.02 -20.20
CA LEU A 60 -2.19 -6.85 -20.29
C LEU A 60 -2.21 -8.02 -19.30
N GLN A 61 -2.78 -7.81 -18.11
CA GLN A 61 -2.97 -8.85 -17.12
C GLN A 61 -3.91 -9.95 -17.63
N SER A 62 -5.05 -9.59 -18.22
CA SER A 62 -5.99 -10.57 -18.80
C SER A 62 -5.38 -11.34 -19.97
N PHE A 63 -4.59 -10.66 -20.82
CA PHE A 63 -3.82 -11.32 -21.88
C PHE A 63 -2.81 -12.34 -21.32
N ASN A 64 -2.06 -11.98 -20.28
CA ASN A 64 -1.10 -12.90 -19.64
C ASN A 64 -1.79 -14.13 -19.04
N LEU A 65 -2.94 -13.93 -18.38
CA LEU A 65 -3.72 -15.02 -17.78
C LEU A 65 -4.28 -15.96 -18.85
N GLN A 66 -4.78 -15.44 -19.97
CA GLN A 66 -5.25 -16.27 -21.08
C GLN A 66 -4.09 -17.03 -21.76
N TYR A 67 -2.95 -16.36 -21.96
CA TYR A 67 -1.75 -17.00 -22.51
C TYR A 67 -1.28 -18.16 -21.62
N LYS A 68 -1.21 -17.96 -20.31
CA LYS A 68 -0.87 -19.02 -19.35
C LYS A 68 -1.89 -20.14 -19.37
N LYS A 69 -3.19 -19.82 -19.33
CA LYS A 69 -4.25 -20.82 -19.40
C LYS A 69 -4.12 -21.68 -20.65
N ASN A 70 -3.93 -21.07 -21.82
CA ASN A 70 -3.87 -21.81 -23.08
C ASN A 70 -2.56 -22.61 -23.26
N ASN A 71 -1.46 -22.18 -22.63
CA ASN A 71 -0.18 -22.92 -22.67
C ASN A 71 0.01 -23.91 -21.52
N SER A 72 -0.75 -23.80 -20.43
CA SER A 72 -0.74 -24.78 -19.33
C SER A 72 -1.53 -26.06 -19.64
N PHE A 73 -2.27 -26.11 -20.76
CA PHE A 73 -2.98 -27.31 -21.23
C PHE A 73 -2.34 -27.95 -22.49
N ARG A 74 -1.03 -27.71 -22.72
CA ARG A 74 -0.21 -28.48 -23.68
C ARG A 74 0.90 -29.22 -22.94
#